data_AF-A0A953LHB2-F1
#
_entry.id   AF-A0A953LHB2-F1
#
_cell.length_a   1.000
_cell.length_b   1.000
_cell.length_c   1.000
_cell.angle_alpha   90.00
_cell.angle_beta   90.00
_cell.angle_gamma   90.00
#
_symmetry.space_group_name_H-M   'P 1'
#
loop_
_entity.id
_entity.type
_entity.pdbx_description
1 polymer ?
#
loop_
_entity_poly.entity_id
_entity_poly.type
_entity_poly.pdbx_seq_one_letter_code
_entity_poly.pdbx_strand_id
1 'polypeptide(L)'
;MQIEHAQIPMGPESDGMVLELLQRTLDASAPNFPHLIRELACRVDRDLGRLPWTEGILAWLKTQSEAVYRVLAECLWDISAKDPSPEAARGATLILLALAEHTSGFDDKLLFDLAFHADSTEVTRMVGAYLLATVRTRSKALADLGNVAALSELVREQKDVEQGMRWWRALLDDLARNADTAHGEIVFSLIEERPELHFALRNGLLDVFDSLPSAEQQRLVRFMLNSVEAQPELVQLFVLDLLQYSPFLETARQVFGYQLDRQLRHLEQTAPSARIRNYVATLLTQWEISATSTMKAAARGDPELVRVVESQSIAEAVRAAKEWFNAQDVTRMSTILHNPKWGPEDYAFKALQLLGRERSLPVDLEFLCARLGCFLQAAHLPEGLDGLFIQRPGLPGPIILYNRAQSESRKRFTIAHELGHAIMPGHTRYLLHASRVSEPAEPRRLDDTEKTVAATGLLPCVGSEWEADADRFAAFLLMPRRWFAEAVWRTPMTLEGLKALAAEFGVSVTAAAFQAIRLTREAVAVVYSEQGVVRFQRMTDDFRDRVGPSASVLDWVGAGTVAATLLQANQEGLTQEAVVPATAWLDRPQVAEIHEQSLVTHTDHVLSLLTPVGEE
;
A
#
# COMPACT_ATOMS: atom_id res chain seq x y z
N MET A 1 -31.22 4.13 -66.83
CA MET A 1 -31.75 3.03 -67.65
C MET A 1 -30.67 2.19 -68.35
N GLN A 2 -29.64 2.74 -69.02
CA GLN A 2 -28.55 1.88 -69.57
C GLN A 2 -27.54 1.34 -68.53
N ILE A 3 -27.59 1.82 -67.28
CA ILE A 3 -26.64 1.46 -66.21
C ILE A 3 -27.08 0.23 -65.40
N GLU A 4 -28.39 -0.05 -65.32
CA GLU A 4 -28.93 -1.11 -64.43
C GLU A 4 -28.50 -2.54 -64.80
N HIS A 5 -27.88 -2.76 -65.95
CA HIS A 5 -27.43 -4.09 -66.41
C HIS A 5 -25.95 -4.17 -66.80
N ALA A 6 -25.13 -3.15 -66.53
CA ALA A 6 -23.71 -3.19 -66.86
C ALA A 6 -22.92 -3.84 -65.70
N GLN A 7 -22.44 -5.07 -65.89
CA GLN A 7 -21.44 -5.66 -65.00
C GLN A 7 -20.11 -4.89 -65.18
N ILE A 8 -19.80 -4.00 -64.23
CA ILE A 8 -18.56 -3.23 -64.24
C ILE A 8 -17.39 -4.17 -63.89
N PRO A 9 -16.37 -4.32 -64.76
CA PRO A 9 -15.22 -5.18 -64.48
C PRO A 9 -14.40 -4.63 -63.30
N MET A 10 -13.94 -5.50 -62.41
CA MET A 10 -13.10 -5.09 -61.28
C MET A 10 -11.64 -4.92 -61.74
N GLY A 11 -11.14 -3.67 -61.83
CA GLY A 11 -9.74 -3.36 -62.15
C GLY A 11 -9.51 -1.94 -62.69
N PRO A 12 -8.25 -1.49 -62.85
CA PRO A 12 -7.90 -0.12 -63.25
C PRO A 12 -8.41 0.31 -64.64
N GLU A 13 -8.79 -0.65 -65.49
CA GLU A 13 -9.41 -0.36 -66.80
C GLU A 13 -10.87 0.15 -66.67
N SER A 14 -11.48 0.03 -65.48
CA SER A 14 -12.85 0.50 -65.20
C SER A 14 -12.92 1.95 -64.69
N ASP A 15 -11.79 2.54 -64.31
CA ASP A 15 -11.69 3.90 -63.75
C ASP A 15 -12.32 4.95 -64.68
N GLY A 16 -12.09 4.84 -65.99
CA GLY A 16 -12.63 5.78 -66.97
C GLY A 16 -14.17 5.83 -67.01
N MET A 17 -14.83 4.67 -66.94
CA MET A 17 -16.30 4.59 -66.91
C MET A 17 -16.88 5.11 -65.60
N VAL A 18 -16.22 4.81 -64.47
CA VAL A 18 -16.66 5.23 -63.14
C VAL A 18 -16.50 6.74 -62.98
N LEU A 19 -15.38 7.29 -63.44
CA LEU A 19 -15.13 8.74 -63.45
C LEU A 19 -16.10 9.48 -64.38
N GLU A 20 -16.41 8.92 -65.54
CA GLU A 20 -17.40 9.51 -66.44
C GLU A 20 -18.82 9.51 -65.83
N LEU A 21 -19.16 8.47 -65.05
CA LEU A 21 -20.42 8.40 -64.31
C LEU A 21 -20.51 9.47 -63.21
N LEU A 22 -19.44 9.59 -62.42
CA LEU A 22 -19.33 10.56 -61.32
C LEU A 22 -19.34 12.00 -61.87
N GLN A 23 -18.57 12.27 -62.92
CA GLN A 23 -18.52 13.58 -63.57
C GLN A 23 -19.87 13.96 -64.20
N ARG A 24 -20.56 13.05 -64.90
CA ARG A 24 -21.91 13.32 -65.45
C ARG A 24 -22.97 13.58 -64.37
N THR A 25 -22.82 12.95 -63.20
CA THR A 25 -23.69 13.19 -62.03
C THR A 25 -23.45 14.58 -61.43
N LEU A 26 -22.21 15.04 -61.44
CA LEU A 26 -21.83 16.38 -61.00
C LEU A 26 -22.23 17.46 -62.02
N ASP A 27 -22.03 17.23 -63.32
CA ASP A 27 -22.28 18.21 -64.39
C ASP A 27 -23.78 18.45 -64.64
N ALA A 28 -24.67 17.50 -64.32
CA ALA A 28 -26.12 17.68 -64.39
C ALA A 28 -26.67 18.67 -63.33
N SER A 29 -25.81 19.20 -62.46
CA SER A 29 -26.17 19.99 -61.27
C SER A 29 -25.88 21.49 -61.43
N ALA A 30 -26.87 22.22 -61.94
CA ALA A 30 -27.03 23.66 -61.70
C ALA A 30 -28.48 23.91 -61.24
N PRO A 31 -28.81 24.94 -60.44
CA PRO A 31 -28.36 25.36 -59.11
C PRO A 31 -29.14 24.70 -57.94
N ASN A 32 -29.93 23.64 -58.16
CA ASN A 32 -30.74 23.02 -57.09
C ASN A 32 -30.04 21.78 -56.51
N PHE A 33 -29.09 22.03 -55.62
CA PHE A 33 -28.00 21.11 -55.28
C PHE A 33 -28.32 19.89 -54.38
N PRO A 34 -29.29 19.87 -53.44
CA PRO A 34 -29.42 18.70 -52.54
C PRO A 34 -30.38 17.59 -53.01
N HIS A 35 -31.44 17.91 -53.77
CA HIS A 35 -32.57 16.97 -53.93
C HIS A 35 -32.37 15.94 -55.06
N LEU A 36 -31.73 16.35 -56.17
CA LEU A 36 -31.54 15.49 -57.35
C LEU A 36 -30.40 14.48 -57.15
N ILE A 37 -29.33 14.88 -56.44
CA ILE A 37 -28.23 13.98 -56.06
C ILE A 37 -28.74 12.92 -55.07
N ARG A 38 -29.62 13.30 -54.14
CA ARG A 38 -30.29 12.36 -53.24
C ARG A 38 -31.19 11.37 -53.99
N GLU A 39 -31.84 11.80 -55.07
CA GLU A 39 -32.68 10.94 -55.91
C GLU A 39 -31.87 10.01 -56.84
N LEU A 40 -30.71 10.45 -57.30
CA LEU A 40 -29.75 9.65 -58.07
C LEU A 40 -28.98 8.66 -57.19
N ALA A 41 -28.54 9.06 -56.00
CA ALA A 41 -27.87 8.18 -55.04
C ALA A 41 -28.79 7.04 -54.56
N CYS A 42 -30.06 7.34 -54.27
CA CYS A 42 -31.08 6.32 -53.97
C CYS A 42 -31.42 5.40 -55.15
N ARG A 43 -31.06 5.75 -56.40
CA ARG A 43 -31.26 4.89 -57.58
C ARG A 43 -30.03 4.04 -57.92
N VAL A 44 -28.84 4.39 -57.39
CA VAL A 44 -27.57 3.65 -57.57
C VAL A 44 -27.25 2.82 -56.29
N ASP A 45 -28.30 2.45 -55.56
CA ASP A 45 -28.37 2.03 -54.15
C ASP A 45 -27.53 0.79 -53.75
N ARG A 46 -26.89 0.10 -54.70
CA ARG A 46 -26.04 -1.09 -54.42
C ARG A 46 -24.69 -1.10 -55.11
N ASP A 47 -24.56 -0.40 -56.24
CA ASP A 47 -23.38 -0.55 -57.08
C ASP A 47 -22.27 0.44 -56.71
N LEU A 48 -22.61 1.61 -56.16
CA LEU A 48 -21.65 2.61 -55.67
C LEU A 48 -20.73 2.07 -54.57
N GLY A 49 -21.28 1.29 -53.63
CA GLY A 49 -20.50 0.63 -52.58
C GLY A 49 -19.59 -0.49 -53.10
N ARG A 50 -19.85 -0.99 -54.31
CA ARG A 50 -19.13 -2.11 -54.94
C ARG A 50 -18.14 -1.66 -56.02
N LEU A 51 -18.05 -0.36 -56.28
CA LEU A 51 -17.09 0.19 -57.22
C LEU A 51 -15.66 -0.14 -56.75
N PRO A 52 -14.75 -0.52 -57.66
CA PRO A 52 -13.35 -0.67 -57.33
C PRO A 52 -12.79 0.73 -57.07
N TRP A 53 -12.72 1.15 -55.80
CA TRP A 53 -12.14 2.43 -55.37
C TRP A 53 -10.61 2.42 -55.54
N THR A 54 -10.19 2.49 -56.79
CA THR A 54 -8.80 2.48 -57.25
C THR A 54 -8.10 3.81 -56.97
N GLU A 55 -6.77 3.81 -57.01
CA GLU A 55 -5.97 5.03 -56.84
C GLU A 55 -6.31 6.12 -57.88
N GLY A 56 -6.73 5.75 -59.09
CA GLY A 56 -7.15 6.70 -60.12
C GLY A 56 -8.42 7.48 -59.75
N ILE A 57 -9.41 6.80 -59.16
CA ILE A 57 -10.65 7.44 -58.70
C ILE A 57 -10.36 8.33 -57.48
N LEU A 58 -9.52 7.88 -56.56
CA LEU A 58 -9.10 8.66 -55.40
C LEU A 58 -8.30 9.91 -55.84
N ALA A 59 -7.44 9.80 -56.85
CA ALA A 59 -6.70 10.92 -57.41
C ALA A 59 -7.60 11.95 -58.12
N TRP A 60 -8.63 11.51 -58.84
CA TRP A 60 -9.63 12.43 -59.41
C TRP A 60 -10.46 13.10 -58.33
N LEU A 61 -10.90 12.37 -57.30
CA LEU A 61 -11.61 12.96 -56.16
C LEU A 61 -10.80 14.08 -55.54
N LYS A 62 -9.48 13.91 -55.39
CA LYS A 62 -8.52 14.93 -54.91
C LYS A 62 -8.46 16.23 -55.73
N THR A 63 -9.05 16.25 -56.93
CA THR A 63 -9.11 17.46 -57.78
C THR A 63 -10.43 18.23 -57.69
N GLN A 64 -11.40 17.75 -56.90
CA GLN A 64 -12.76 18.32 -56.80
C GLN A 64 -12.93 19.28 -55.61
N SER A 65 -14.01 20.07 -55.61
CA SER A 65 -14.27 21.10 -54.58
C SER A 65 -14.90 20.55 -53.30
N GLU A 66 -14.78 21.29 -52.19
CA GLU A 66 -15.30 20.92 -50.85
C GLU A 66 -16.81 20.65 -50.82
N ALA A 67 -17.59 21.33 -51.67
CA ALA A 67 -19.03 21.08 -51.77
C ALA A 67 -19.35 19.70 -52.35
N VAL A 68 -18.52 19.19 -53.26
CA VAL A 68 -18.67 17.86 -53.89
C VAL A 68 -18.35 16.76 -52.87
N TYR A 69 -17.36 17.01 -52.02
CA TYR A 69 -16.95 16.14 -50.93
C TYR A 69 -18.03 15.91 -49.87
N ARG A 70 -18.68 16.98 -49.40
CA ARG A 70 -19.77 16.87 -48.41
C ARG A 70 -20.93 16.04 -48.93
N VAL A 71 -21.32 16.27 -50.18
CA VAL A 71 -22.45 15.57 -50.80
C VAL A 71 -22.14 14.08 -50.99
N LEU A 72 -20.93 13.73 -51.42
CA LEU A 72 -20.51 12.32 -51.56
C LEU A 72 -20.46 11.61 -50.20
N ALA A 73 -19.99 12.28 -49.14
CA ALA A 73 -19.96 11.74 -47.79
C ALA A 73 -21.36 11.47 -47.23
N GLU A 74 -22.31 12.41 -47.40
CA GLU A 74 -23.70 12.24 -46.97
C GLU A 74 -24.42 11.12 -47.74
N CYS A 75 -24.20 11.01 -49.06
CA CYS A 75 -24.79 9.93 -49.86
C CYS A 75 -24.27 8.55 -49.45
N LEU A 76 -22.99 8.42 -49.12
CA LEU A 76 -22.40 7.15 -48.71
C LEU A 76 -22.75 6.76 -47.28
N TRP A 77 -22.99 7.73 -46.40
CA TRP A 77 -23.60 7.50 -45.10
C TRP A 77 -24.98 6.85 -45.27
N ASP A 78 -25.86 7.46 -46.06
CA ASP A 78 -27.21 6.94 -46.32
C ASP A 78 -27.19 5.53 -46.96
N ILE A 79 -26.18 5.21 -47.79
CA ILE A 79 -25.99 3.88 -48.39
C ILE A 79 -25.45 2.88 -47.36
N SER A 80 -24.42 3.22 -46.59
CA SER A 80 -23.83 2.35 -45.57
C SER A 80 -24.78 2.04 -44.40
N ALA A 81 -25.67 2.98 -44.08
CA ALA A 81 -26.72 2.77 -43.09
C ALA A 81 -27.82 1.81 -43.56
N LYS A 82 -27.95 1.59 -44.88
CA LYS A 82 -28.96 0.73 -45.50
C LYS A 82 -28.42 -0.62 -46.00
N ASP A 83 -27.14 -0.70 -46.39
CA ASP A 83 -26.45 -1.92 -46.82
C ASP A 83 -25.22 -2.20 -45.92
N PRO A 84 -25.28 -3.19 -45.01
CA PRO A 84 -24.21 -3.52 -44.07
C PRO A 84 -23.11 -4.42 -44.68
N SER A 85 -23.02 -4.54 -46.01
CA SER A 85 -22.00 -5.37 -46.65
C SER A 85 -20.56 -4.82 -46.46
N PRO A 86 -19.55 -5.69 -46.29
CA PRO A 86 -18.15 -5.28 -46.09
C PRO A 86 -17.60 -4.40 -47.23
N GLU A 87 -18.06 -4.62 -48.46
CA GLU A 87 -17.64 -3.86 -49.63
C GLU A 87 -18.14 -2.42 -49.57
N ALA A 88 -19.41 -2.20 -49.20
CA ALA A 88 -19.99 -0.87 -49.03
C ALA A 88 -19.30 -0.07 -47.91
N ALA A 89 -18.99 -0.74 -46.79
CA ALA A 89 -18.23 -0.16 -45.68
C ALA A 89 -16.80 0.22 -46.11
N ARG A 90 -16.15 -0.60 -46.93
CA ARG A 90 -14.79 -0.35 -47.44
C ARG A 90 -14.75 0.83 -48.42
N GLY A 91 -15.75 0.96 -49.28
CA GLY A 91 -15.88 2.09 -50.19
C GLY A 91 -16.09 3.42 -49.49
N ALA A 92 -17.00 3.47 -48.52
CA ALA A 92 -17.20 4.65 -47.67
C ALA A 92 -15.92 5.05 -46.92
N THR A 93 -15.19 4.06 -46.40
CA THR A 93 -13.94 4.28 -45.66
C THR A 93 -12.84 4.87 -46.53
N LEU A 94 -12.62 4.36 -47.76
CA LEU A 94 -11.56 4.85 -48.64
C LEU A 94 -11.78 6.30 -49.10
N ILE A 95 -13.03 6.72 -49.26
CA ILE A 95 -13.35 8.12 -49.59
C ILE A 95 -13.21 9.02 -48.38
N LEU A 96 -13.62 8.58 -47.18
CA LEU A 96 -13.37 9.30 -45.93
C LEU A 96 -11.87 9.49 -45.67
N LEU A 97 -11.04 8.51 -46.03
CA LEU A 97 -9.58 8.62 -45.99
C LEU A 97 -9.04 9.66 -46.98
N ALA A 98 -9.53 9.66 -48.22
CA ALA A 98 -9.13 10.67 -49.21
C ALA A 98 -9.62 12.09 -48.86
N LEU A 99 -10.79 12.20 -48.22
CA LEU A 99 -11.37 13.44 -47.68
C LEU A 99 -10.52 14.03 -46.56
N ALA A 100 -10.10 13.18 -45.62
CA ALA A 100 -9.32 13.58 -44.44
C ALA A 100 -7.88 14.00 -44.79
N GLU A 101 -7.31 13.48 -45.88
CA GLU A 101 -6.00 13.94 -46.38
C GLU A 101 -6.04 15.36 -46.96
N HIS A 102 -7.19 15.88 -47.37
CA HIS A 102 -7.30 17.15 -48.09
C HIS A 102 -7.76 18.36 -47.28
N THR A 103 -8.36 18.17 -46.10
CA THR A 103 -8.97 19.27 -45.34
C THR A 103 -8.39 19.36 -43.93
N SER A 104 -7.66 20.43 -43.65
CA SER A 104 -7.15 20.80 -42.31
C SER A 104 -8.25 21.30 -41.36
N GLY A 105 -9.51 20.98 -41.59
CA GLY A 105 -10.66 21.59 -40.92
C GLY A 105 -11.96 20.82 -41.08
N PHE A 106 -11.90 19.48 -41.02
CA PHE A 106 -13.12 18.69 -40.94
C PHE A 106 -13.67 18.69 -39.50
N ASP A 107 -14.99 18.70 -39.37
CA ASP A 107 -15.68 18.69 -38.07
C ASP A 107 -15.52 17.30 -37.41
N ASP A 108 -14.69 17.23 -36.37
CA ASP A 108 -14.36 16.02 -35.61
C ASP A 108 -15.61 15.27 -35.10
N LYS A 109 -16.74 15.97 -35.00
CA LYS A 109 -18.04 15.43 -34.60
C LYS A 109 -18.59 14.40 -35.60
N LEU A 110 -18.48 14.65 -36.91
CA LEU A 110 -19.01 13.73 -37.94
C LEU A 110 -18.21 12.43 -37.98
N LEU A 111 -16.88 12.52 -37.84
CA LEU A 111 -15.95 11.38 -37.73
C LEU A 111 -16.20 10.54 -36.48
N PHE A 112 -16.53 11.18 -35.35
CA PHE A 112 -16.89 10.49 -34.11
C PHE A 112 -18.28 9.83 -34.18
N ASP A 113 -19.27 10.49 -34.78
CA ASP A 113 -20.62 9.94 -34.95
C ASP A 113 -20.61 8.70 -35.87
N LEU A 114 -19.76 8.71 -36.90
CA LEU A 114 -19.44 7.56 -37.77
C LEU A 114 -18.77 6.39 -37.02
N ALA A 115 -17.86 6.69 -36.08
CA ALA A 115 -17.12 5.68 -35.31
C ALA A 115 -17.97 5.03 -34.20
N PHE A 116 -18.88 5.79 -33.59
CA PHE A 116 -19.73 5.33 -32.48
C PHE A 116 -20.85 4.38 -32.92
N HIS A 117 -21.28 4.42 -34.18
CA HIS A 117 -22.42 3.65 -34.71
C HIS A 117 -22.02 2.47 -35.63
N ALA A 118 -20.73 2.22 -35.81
CA ALA A 118 -20.24 1.10 -36.62
C ALA A 118 -20.27 -0.21 -35.83
N ASP A 119 -21.37 -0.96 -35.93
CA ASP A 119 -21.63 -2.21 -35.20
C ASP A 119 -20.90 -3.43 -35.80
N SER A 120 -19.69 -3.21 -36.34
CA SER A 120 -18.86 -4.22 -36.99
C SER A 120 -17.45 -4.17 -36.42
N THR A 121 -17.05 -5.27 -35.78
CA THR A 121 -15.73 -5.48 -35.14
C THR A 121 -14.56 -5.21 -36.08
N GLU A 122 -14.77 -5.31 -37.40
CA GLU A 122 -13.77 -5.08 -38.42
C GLU A 122 -13.66 -3.58 -38.77
N VAL A 123 -14.78 -2.85 -38.77
CA VAL A 123 -14.82 -1.38 -38.88
C VAL A 123 -14.26 -0.72 -37.62
N THR A 124 -14.56 -1.24 -36.42
CA THR A 124 -13.94 -0.75 -35.17
C THR A 124 -12.43 -0.99 -35.16
N ARG A 125 -11.95 -2.10 -35.76
CA ARG A 125 -10.51 -2.36 -35.92
C ARG A 125 -9.86 -1.44 -36.94
N MET A 126 -10.53 -1.13 -38.04
CA MET A 126 -10.00 -0.28 -39.11
C MET A 126 -10.08 1.22 -38.75
N VAL A 127 -11.17 1.66 -38.12
CA VAL A 127 -11.31 3.00 -37.51
C VAL A 127 -10.40 3.11 -36.29
N GLY A 128 -10.21 2.05 -35.52
CA GLY A 128 -9.18 1.97 -34.48
C GLY A 128 -7.77 2.04 -35.05
N ALA A 129 -7.48 1.37 -36.17
CA ALA A 129 -6.22 1.43 -36.89
C ALA A 129 -6.00 2.78 -37.59
N TYR A 130 -7.07 3.47 -38.00
CA TYR A 130 -7.05 4.82 -38.59
C TYR A 130 -7.00 5.91 -37.52
N LEU A 131 -7.66 5.75 -36.38
CA LEU A 131 -7.41 6.55 -35.19
C LEU A 131 -5.97 6.33 -34.78
N LEU A 132 -5.44 5.10 -34.76
CA LEU A 132 -4.02 4.83 -34.58
C LEU A 132 -3.15 5.34 -35.73
N ALA A 133 -3.63 5.48 -36.97
CA ALA A 133 -2.86 5.94 -38.13
C ALA A 133 -2.81 7.48 -38.20
N THR A 134 -3.92 8.14 -37.91
CA THR A 134 -4.08 9.60 -37.76
C THR A 134 -3.44 10.05 -36.47
N VAL A 135 -3.60 9.25 -35.41
CA VAL A 135 -2.78 9.31 -34.21
C VAL A 135 -1.36 8.97 -34.56
N ARG A 136 -0.95 8.19 -35.60
CA ARG A 136 0.45 7.92 -36.06
C ARG A 136 1.05 8.92 -37.04
N THR A 137 0.29 9.68 -37.79
CA THR A 137 0.80 10.88 -38.47
C THR A 137 0.92 12.03 -37.47
N ARG A 138 -0.03 12.15 -36.53
CA ARG A 138 0.15 12.93 -35.29
C ARG A 138 1.02 12.23 -34.23
N SER A 139 1.37 10.96 -34.42
CA SER A 139 2.28 10.13 -33.58
C SER A 139 3.62 9.94 -34.24
N LYS A 140 3.83 10.52 -35.41
CA LYS A 140 5.16 10.97 -35.79
C LYS A 140 5.48 12.22 -34.99
N ALA A 141 4.50 13.13 -34.84
CA ALA A 141 4.58 14.16 -33.82
C ALA A 141 4.59 13.58 -32.40
N LEU A 142 3.89 12.48 -32.05
CA LEU A 142 3.95 11.80 -30.72
C LEU A 142 5.16 10.90 -30.46
N ALA A 143 5.75 10.29 -31.48
CA ALA A 143 7.03 9.59 -31.38
C ALA A 143 8.19 10.59 -31.32
N ASP A 144 7.99 11.78 -31.90
CA ASP A 144 8.78 12.98 -31.60
C ASP A 144 8.29 13.69 -30.30
N LEU A 145 7.10 13.36 -29.75
CA LEU A 145 6.60 13.75 -28.41
C LEU A 145 7.13 12.78 -27.33
N GLY A 146 8.44 12.53 -27.38
CA GLY A 146 9.21 12.44 -26.15
C GLY A 146 9.36 13.80 -25.46
N ASN A 147 8.68 14.84 -25.95
CA ASN A 147 8.83 16.21 -25.51
C ASN A 147 7.55 16.73 -24.85
N VAL A 148 7.52 16.59 -23.52
CA VAL A 148 6.57 17.19 -22.56
C VAL A 148 6.17 18.64 -22.92
N ALA A 149 7.05 19.38 -23.61
CA ALA A 149 6.84 20.75 -24.06
C ALA A 149 5.63 20.95 -25.01
N ALA A 150 5.37 20.03 -25.95
CA ALA A 150 4.30 20.25 -26.94
C ALA A 150 2.90 19.87 -26.43
N LEU A 151 2.79 19.00 -25.42
CA LEU A 151 1.55 18.79 -24.65
C LEU A 151 1.22 20.01 -23.77
N SER A 152 2.24 20.59 -23.15
CA SER A 152 2.12 21.85 -22.40
C SER A 152 1.64 22.99 -23.30
N GLU A 153 2.20 23.15 -24.50
CA GLU A 153 1.84 24.20 -25.45
C GLU A 153 0.39 24.07 -25.95
N LEU A 154 -0.08 22.84 -26.22
CA LEU A 154 -1.45 22.58 -26.70
C LEU A 154 -2.52 22.80 -25.62
N VAL A 155 -2.21 22.52 -24.35
CA VAL A 155 -3.10 22.85 -23.22
C VAL A 155 -3.06 24.36 -22.94
N ARG A 156 -1.90 25.01 -23.12
CA ARG A 156 -1.73 26.45 -22.92
C ARG A 156 -2.52 27.30 -23.92
N GLU A 157 -2.74 26.79 -25.13
CA GLU A 157 -3.50 27.45 -26.21
C GLU A 157 -5.03 27.23 -26.15
N GLN A 158 -5.53 26.29 -25.33
CA GLN A 158 -6.96 25.98 -25.21
C GLN A 158 -7.73 27.13 -24.53
N LYS A 159 -8.67 27.75 -25.27
CA LYS A 159 -9.59 28.79 -24.78
C LYS A 159 -10.91 28.24 -24.24
N ASP A 160 -11.25 26.99 -24.59
CA ASP A 160 -12.51 26.35 -24.22
C ASP A 160 -12.27 25.27 -23.15
N VAL A 161 -12.75 25.53 -21.94
CA VAL A 161 -12.60 24.67 -20.77
C VAL A 161 -13.33 23.33 -20.99
N GLU A 162 -14.43 23.31 -21.74
CA GLU A 162 -15.24 22.10 -21.97
C GLU A 162 -14.55 21.13 -22.94
N GLN A 163 -13.82 21.68 -23.93
CA GLN A 163 -13.01 20.90 -24.88
C GLN A 163 -11.71 20.36 -24.23
N GLY A 164 -11.10 21.14 -23.32
CA GLY A 164 -9.93 20.72 -22.53
C GLY A 164 -10.23 19.61 -21.50
N MET A 165 -11.43 19.56 -20.94
CA MET A 165 -11.82 18.60 -19.90
C MET A 165 -11.65 17.13 -20.30
N ARG A 166 -11.83 16.77 -21.58
CA ARG A 166 -11.61 15.39 -22.07
C ARG A 166 -10.12 15.01 -22.07
N TRP A 167 -9.26 15.95 -22.46
CA TRP A 167 -7.80 15.76 -22.47
C TRP A 167 -7.23 15.72 -21.05
N TRP A 168 -7.74 16.57 -20.15
CA TRP A 168 -7.34 16.54 -18.75
C TRP A 168 -7.76 15.25 -18.07
N ARG A 169 -8.97 14.72 -18.33
CA ARG A 169 -9.36 13.41 -17.79
C ARG A 169 -8.45 12.28 -18.26
N ALA A 170 -8.06 12.26 -19.54
CA ALA A 170 -7.11 11.25 -20.03
C ALA A 170 -5.74 11.38 -19.35
N LEU A 171 -5.21 12.60 -19.24
CA LEU A 171 -3.96 12.89 -18.52
C LEU A 171 -4.02 12.47 -17.04
N LEU A 172 -5.15 12.73 -16.37
CA LEU A 172 -5.35 12.39 -14.95
C LEU A 172 -5.56 10.88 -14.77
N ASP A 173 -6.22 10.19 -15.72
CA ASP A 173 -6.33 8.73 -15.73
C ASP A 173 -4.96 8.06 -15.93
N ASP A 174 -4.15 8.56 -16.87
CA ASP A 174 -2.78 8.09 -17.08
C ASP A 174 -1.89 8.36 -15.86
N LEU A 175 -1.95 9.56 -15.29
CA LEU A 175 -1.24 9.90 -14.04
C LEU A 175 -1.66 8.98 -12.90
N ALA A 176 -2.97 8.73 -12.76
CA ALA A 176 -3.51 7.92 -11.68
C ALA A 176 -3.12 6.44 -11.79
N ARG A 177 -3.09 5.88 -13.00
CA ARG A 177 -2.72 4.47 -13.25
C ARG A 177 -1.22 4.24 -13.15
N ASN A 178 -0.43 5.15 -13.72
CA ASN A 178 1.01 5.01 -13.85
C ASN A 178 1.80 5.60 -12.68
N ALA A 179 1.28 6.67 -12.07
CA ALA A 179 1.91 7.40 -10.96
C ALA A 179 3.37 7.76 -11.26
N ASP A 180 3.64 8.23 -12.48
CA ASP A 180 4.97 8.58 -12.96
C ASP A 180 5.25 10.09 -12.95
N THR A 181 6.55 10.42 -12.97
CA THR A 181 7.02 11.81 -12.89
C THR A 181 6.67 12.63 -14.12
N ALA A 182 6.57 12.01 -15.31
CA ALA A 182 6.33 12.73 -16.55
C ALA A 182 4.92 13.33 -16.59
N HIS A 183 3.89 12.55 -16.26
CA HIS A 183 2.51 13.03 -16.22
C HIS A 183 2.30 13.99 -15.04
N GLY A 184 2.96 13.75 -13.91
CA GLY A 184 2.85 14.63 -12.75
C GLY A 184 3.46 16.01 -12.99
N GLU A 185 4.62 16.10 -13.64
CA GLU A 185 5.24 17.38 -14.02
C GLU A 185 4.34 18.21 -14.94
N ILE A 186 3.60 17.57 -15.85
CA ILE A 186 2.62 18.25 -16.70
C ILE A 186 1.50 18.84 -15.84
N VAL A 187 0.89 18.04 -14.95
CA VAL A 187 -0.19 18.52 -14.07
C VAL A 187 0.29 19.64 -13.16
N PHE A 188 1.49 19.52 -12.58
CA PHE A 188 2.09 20.54 -11.73
C PHE A 188 2.39 21.84 -12.49
N SER A 189 2.95 21.73 -13.70
CA SER A 189 3.19 22.89 -14.56
C SER A 189 1.88 23.60 -14.94
N LEU A 190 0.82 22.85 -15.22
CA LEU A 190 -0.50 23.42 -15.51
C LEU A 190 -1.10 24.16 -14.33
N ILE A 191 -0.92 23.66 -13.12
CA ILE A 191 -1.36 24.34 -11.88
C ILE A 191 -0.60 25.68 -11.72
N GLU A 192 0.68 25.72 -12.06
CA GLU A 192 1.48 26.94 -11.98
C GLU A 192 1.13 27.96 -13.08
N GLU A 193 0.99 27.50 -14.33
CA GLU A 193 0.72 28.38 -15.47
C GLU A 193 -0.74 28.85 -15.56
N ARG A 194 -1.69 28.03 -15.09
CA ARG A 194 -3.13 28.26 -15.19
C ARG A 194 -3.84 27.99 -13.84
N PRO A 195 -3.63 28.84 -12.81
CA PRO A 195 -4.20 28.61 -11.47
C PRO A 195 -5.73 28.53 -11.43
N GLU A 196 -6.43 29.10 -12.43
CA GLU A 196 -7.88 28.99 -12.56
C GLU A 196 -8.37 27.55 -12.80
N LEU A 197 -7.48 26.65 -13.27
CA LEU A 197 -7.79 25.24 -13.52
C LEU A 197 -7.72 24.38 -12.25
N HIS A 198 -7.22 24.93 -11.14
CA HIS A 198 -7.01 24.21 -9.88
C HIS A 198 -8.20 23.34 -9.47
N PHE A 199 -9.40 23.91 -9.41
CA PHE A 199 -10.61 23.18 -8.99
C PHE A 199 -11.04 22.12 -10.01
N ALA A 200 -10.89 22.40 -11.31
CA ALA A 200 -11.24 21.45 -12.37
C ALA A 200 -10.31 20.23 -12.36
N LEU A 201 -9.00 20.47 -12.23
CA LEU A 201 -7.98 19.42 -12.12
C LEU A 201 -8.16 18.60 -10.84
N ARG A 202 -8.44 19.27 -9.72
CA ARG A 202 -8.65 18.63 -8.42
C ARG A 202 -9.84 17.67 -8.50
N ASN A 203 -11.01 18.17 -8.93
CA ASN A 203 -12.22 17.37 -8.98
C ASN A 203 -12.10 16.25 -10.01
N GLY A 204 -11.50 16.52 -11.18
CA GLY A 204 -11.24 15.48 -12.18
C GLY A 204 -10.33 14.37 -11.67
N LEU A 205 -9.31 14.69 -10.87
CA LEU A 205 -8.42 13.69 -10.28
C LEU A 205 -9.14 12.86 -9.22
N LEU A 206 -10.00 13.49 -8.41
CA LEU A 206 -10.81 12.79 -7.41
C LEU A 206 -11.86 11.86 -8.05
N ASP A 207 -12.50 12.29 -9.15
CA ASP A 207 -13.42 11.45 -9.92
C ASP A 207 -12.73 10.19 -10.46
N VAL A 208 -11.50 10.35 -10.99
CA VAL A 208 -10.68 9.22 -11.43
C VAL A 208 -10.31 8.34 -10.25
N PHE A 209 -9.85 8.93 -9.14
CA PHE A 209 -9.39 8.24 -7.93
C PHE A 209 -10.43 7.24 -7.38
N ASP A 210 -11.70 7.62 -7.36
CA ASP A 210 -12.79 6.77 -6.86
C ASP A 210 -13.04 5.53 -7.74
N SER A 211 -12.64 5.59 -9.02
CA SER A 211 -12.77 4.48 -9.96
C SER A 211 -11.57 3.51 -9.94
N LEU A 212 -10.48 3.87 -9.27
CA LEU A 212 -9.25 3.08 -9.26
C LEU A 212 -9.31 1.90 -8.28
N PRO A 213 -8.63 0.78 -8.59
CA PRO A 213 -8.30 -0.24 -7.61
C PRO A 213 -7.48 0.32 -6.44
N SER A 214 -7.62 -0.27 -5.24
CA SER A 214 -6.90 0.18 -4.03
C SER A 214 -5.38 0.27 -4.20
N ALA A 215 -4.76 -0.64 -4.97
CA ALA A 215 -3.33 -0.60 -5.24
C ALA A 215 -2.91 0.62 -6.09
N GLU A 216 -3.77 1.07 -7.00
CA GLU A 216 -3.57 2.28 -7.83
C GLU A 216 -3.78 3.55 -7.00
N GLN A 217 -4.83 3.58 -6.18
CA GLN A 217 -5.06 4.67 -5.22
C GLN A 217 -3.85 4.89 -4.32
N GLN A 218 -3.28 3.82 -3.75
CA GLN A 218 -2.09 3.91 -2.91
C GLN A 218 -0.86 4.42 -3.69
N ARG A 219 -0.70 4.02 -4.97
CA ARG A 219 0.41 4.51 -5.81
C ARG A 219 0.28 6.02 -6.08
N LEU A 220 -0.89 6.49 -6.48
CA LEU A 220 -1.14 7.90 -6.72
C LEU A 220 -0.91 8.73 -5.44
N VAL A 221 -1.44 8.27 -4.31
CA VAL A 221 -1.26 8.96 -3.02
C VAL A 221 0.22 9.05 -2.63
N ARG A 222 1.01 7.99 -2.82
CA ARG A 222 2.47 8.03 -2.62
C ARG A 222 3.13 9.07 -3.53
N PHE A 223 2.76 9.08 -4.80
CA PHE A 223 3.32 10.01 -5.79
C PHE A 223 3.05 11.47 -5.38
N MET A 224 1.81 11.79 -5.01
CA MET A 224 1.41 13.16 -4.67
C MET A 224 2.06 13.69 -3.38
N LEU A 225 2.27 12.83 -2.38
CA LEU A 225 2.75 13.25 -1.06
C LEU A 225 4.27 13.14 -0.87
N ASN A 226 4.97 12.21 -1.54
CA ASN A 226 6.40 11.99 -1.30
C ASN A 226 7.28 13.22 -1.56
N SER A 227 6.88 14.09 -2.50
CA SER A 227 7.68 15.23 -2.93
C SER A 227 7.01 16.58 -2.66
N VAL A 228 5.86 16.61 -1.96
CA VAL A 228 5.04 17.82 -1.81
C VAL A 228 5.83 18.99 -1.21
N GLU A 229 6.72 18.74 -0.25
CA GLU A 229 7.50 19.80 0.41
C GLU A 229 8.47 20.52 -0.53
N ALA A 230 8.95 19.82 -1.56
CA ALA A 230 9.84 20.37 -2.57
C ALA A 230 9.10 21.05 -3.72
N GLN A 231 7.76 20.95 -3.77
CA GLN A 231 6.97 21.53 -4.84
C GLN A 231 6.72 23.04 -4.65
N PRO A 232 6.42 23.78 -5.73
CA PRO A 232 5.97 25.17 -5.65
C PRO A 232 4.66 25.34 -4.86
N GLU A 233 4.41 26.55 -4.35
CA GLU A 233 3.28 26.85 -3.46
C GLU A 233 1.91 26.42 -4.01
N LEU A 234 1.64 26.66 -5.30
CA LEU A 234 0.35 26.31 -5.91
C LEU A 234 0.14 24.79 -5.99
N VAL A 235 1.21 24.04 -6.27
CA VAL A 235 1.19 22.58 -6.28
C VAL A 235 1.04 22.03 -4.86
N GLN A 236 1.70 22.63 -3.87
CA GLN A 236 1.48 22.29 -2.46
C GLN A 236 0.00 22.46 -2.07
N LEU A 237 -0.61 23.61 -2.41
CA LEU A 237 -2.04 23.85 -2.14
C LEU A 237 -2.93 22.82 -2.84
N PHE A 238 -2.61 22.45 -4.09
CA PHE A 238 -3.34 21.42 -4.83
C PHE A 238 -3.34 20.08 -4.09
N VAL A 239 -2.15 19.60 -3.68
CA VAL A 239 -2.02 18.34 -2.94
C VAL A 239 -2.74 18.42 -1.58
N LEU A 240 -2.60 19.54 -0.86
CA LEU A 240 -3.28 19.76 0.41
C LEU A 240 -4.81 19.79 0.27
N ASP A 241 -5.33 20.31 -0.84
CA ASP A 241 -6.77 20.30 -1.15
C ASP A 241 -7.31 18.89 -1.46
N LEU A 242 -6.47 17.97 -1.95
CA LEU A 242 -6.86 16.56 -2.11
C LEU A 242 -7.06 15.89 -0.74
N LEU A 243 -6.27 16.25 0.27
CA LEU A 243 -6.39 15.72 1.64
C LEU A 243 -7.70 16.15 2.35
N GLN A 244 -8.42 17.13 1.81
CA GLN A 244 -9.78 17.45 2.28
C GLN A 244 -10.82 16.40 1.87
N TYR A 245 -10.51 15.55 0.89
CA TYR A 245 -11.42 14.49 0.44
C TYR A 245 -11.22 13.20 1.26
N SER A 246 -12.28 12.72 1.93
CA SER A 246 -12.17 11.62 2.89
C SER A 246 -11.56 10.34 2.31
N PRO A 247 -12.00 9.82 1.14
CA PRO A 247 -11.36 8.63 0.56
C PRO A 247 -9.86 8.80 0.32
N PHE A 248 -9.44 9.96 -0.20
CA PHE A 248 -8.02 10.24 -0.45
C PHE A 248 -7.24 10.33 0.88
N LEU A 249 -7.79 10.99 1.89
CA LEU A 249 -7.19 11.09 3.22
C LEU A 249 -7.08 9.72 3.91
N GLU A 250 -8.10 8.88 3.79
CA GLU A 250 -8.07 7.52 4.35
C GLU A 250 -6.99 6.67 3.69
N THR A 251 -6.87 6.72 2.36
CA THR A 251 -5.77 6.06 1.64
C THR A 251 -4.41 6.64 2.05
N ALA A 252 -4.29 7.96 2.22
CA ALA A 252 -3.06 8.60 2.70
C ALA A 252 -2.67 8.11 4.10
N ARG A 253 -3.62 7.99 5.03
CA ARG A 253 -3.37 7.43 6.36
C ARG A 253 -3.01 5.94 6.32
N GLN A 254 -3.58 5.16 5.40
CA GLN A 254 -3.19 3.76 5.22
C GLN A 254 -1.76 3.62 4.68
N VAL A 255 -1.34 4.53 3.80
CA VAL A 255 -0.02 4.50 3.17
C VAL A 255 1.07 5.03 4.08
N PHE A 256 0.83 6.16 4.74
CA PHE A 256 1.84 6.92 5.47
C PHE A 256 1.71 6.81 7.00
N GLY A 257 0.57 6.33 7.53
CA GLY A 257 0.34 6.28 8.98
C GLY A 257 0.53 7.65 9.63
N TYR A 258 1.26 7.70 10.74
CA TYR A 258 1.56 8.97 11.43
C TYR A 258 2.57 9.84 10.67
N GLN A 259 3.27 9.29 9.66
CA GLN A 259 4.26 10.04 8.88
C GLN A 259 3.59 11.15 8.07
N LEU A 260 2.31 11.00 7.71
CA LEU A 260 1.51 12.04 7.08
C LEU A 260 1.38 13.26 7.99
N ASP A 261 0.88 13.07 9.21
CA ASP A 261 0.72 14.14 10.19
C ASP A 261 2.06 14.81 10.52
N ARG A 262 3.14 14.01 10.60
CA ARG A 262 4.51 14.52 10.78
C ARG A 262 4.97 15.40 9.62
N GLN A 263 4.78 14.97 8.38
CA GLN A 263 5.14 15.72 7.18
C GLN A 263 4.36 17.03 7.11
N LEU A 264 3.06 17.01 7.44
CA LEU A 264 2.26 18.23 7.49
C LEU A 264 2.71 19.17 8.61
N ARG A 265 3.07 18.66 9.80
CA ARG A 265 3.66 19.47 10.88
C ARG A 265 5.01 20.06 10.47
N HIS A 266 5.81 19.33 9.70
CA HIS A 266 7.05 19.84 9.14
C HIS A 266 6.78 21.00 8.16
N LEU A 267 5.82 20.84 7.23
CA LEU A 267 5.36 21.92 6.35
C LEU A 267 4.83 23.14 7.12
N GLU A 268 4.01 22.93 8.16
CA GLU A 268 3.49 24.00 9.01
C GLU A 268 4.62 24.85 9.63
N GLN A 269 5.75 24.23 10.00
CA GLN A 269 6.87 24.89 10.65
C GLN A 269 7.87 25.50 9.65
N THR A 270 8.10 24.84 8.51
CA THR A 270 9.24 25.14 7.62
C THR A 270 8.83 25.81 6.31
N ALA A 271 7.57 25.70 5.88
CA ALA A 271 7.16 26.24 4.59
C ALA A 271 7.39 27.77 4.53
N PRO A 272 7.97 28.31 3.46
CA PRO A 272 8.24 29.74 3.34
C PRO A 272 6.95 30.58 3.27
N SER A 273 5.90 30.05 2.62
CA SER A 273 4.60 30.72 2.47
C SER A 273 3.77 30.66 3.76
N ALA A 274 3.37 31.84 4.26
CA ALA A 274 2.43 31.94 5.37
C ALA A 274 1.05 31.32 5.04
N ARG A 275 0.66 31.33 3.76
CA ARG A 275 -0.59 30.72 3.30
C ARG A 275 -0.57 29.21 3.50
N ILE A 276 0.52 28.55 3.11
CA ILE A 276 0.72 27.11 3.33
C ILE A 276 0.70 26.80 4.82
N ARG A 277 1.49 27.52 5.63
CA ARG A 277 1.54 27.28 7.09
C ARG A 277 0.15 27.38 7.73
N ASN A 278 -0.60 28.45 7.44
CA ASN A 278 -1.94 28.65 7.99
C ASN A 278 -2.94 27.60 7.51
N TYR A 279 -2.85 27.20 6.24
CA TYR A 279 -3.73 26.19 5.66
C TYR A 279 -3.51 24.82 6.33
N VAL A 280 -2.25 24.41 6.46
CA VAL A 280 -1.88 23.15 7.11
C VAL A 280 -2.26 23.16 8.59
N ALA A 281 -2.02 24.26 9.31
CA ALA A 281 -2.46 24.43 10.69
C ALA A 281 -3.98 24.24 10.84
N THR A 282 -4.76 24.75 9.87
CA THR A 282 -6.22 24.60 9.85
C THR A 282 -6.63 23.13 9.63
N LEU A 283 -6.02 22.44 8.66
CA LEU A 283 -6.27 21.00 8.44
C LEU A 283 -5.97 20.17 9.69
N LEU A 284 -4.79 20.36 10.29
CA LEU A 284 -4.37 19.62 11.47
C LEU A 284 -5.31 19.88 12.65
N THR A 285 -5.73 21.12 12.85
CA THR A 285 -6.71 21.48 13.89
C THR A 285 -8.06 20.79 13.67
N GLN A 286 -8.57 20.77 12.44
CA GLN A 286 -9.82 20.05 12.11
C GLN A 286 -9.69 18.55 12.38
N TRP A 287 -8.54 17.96 12.04
CA TRP A 287 -8.28 16.55 12.28
C TRP A 287 -8.19 16.23 13.77
N GLU A 288 -7.55 17.06 14.58
CA GLU A 288 -7.51 16.92 16.04
C GLU A 288 -8.91 16.93 16.68
N ILE A 289 -9.78 17.83 16.20
CA ILE A 289 -11.16 17.93 16.68
C ILE A 289 -11.91 16.63 16.34
N SER A 290 -11.77 16.15 15.10
CA SER A 290 -12.40 14.90 14.66
C SER A 290 -11.87 13.66 15.39
N ALA A 291 -10.59 13.62 15.75
CA ALA A 291 -9.96 12.48 16.42
C ALA A 291 -10.64 12.08 17.74
N THR A 292 -11.19 13.06 18.48
CA THR A 292 -11.84 12.78 19.78
C THR A 292 -13.12 11.96 19.62
N SER A 293 -13.89 12.20 18.56
CA SER A 293 -15.07 11.39 18.26
C SER A 293 -14.70 10.04 17.64
N THR A 294 -13.63 9.99 16.83
CA THR A 294 -13.15 8.76 16.19
C THR A 294 -12.52 7.79 17.18
N MET A 295 -11.74 8.23 18.16
CA MET A 295 -11.21 7.33 19.20
C MET A 295 -12.34 6.72 20.03
N LYS A 296 -13.34 7.54 20.40
CA LYS A 296 -14.54 7.02 21.07
C LYS A 296 -15.27 6.01 20.20
N ALA A 297 -15.36 6.22 18.89
CA ALA A 297 -15.97 5.27 17.96
C ALA A 297 -15.15 3.98 17.81
N ALA A 298 -13.82 4.07 17.72
CA ALA A 298 -12.91 2.93 17.64
C ALA A 298 -13.00 2.04 18.89
N ALA A 299 -13.20 2.64 20.06
CA ALA A 299 -13.39 1.90 21.31
C ALA A 299 -14.77 1.24 21.43
N ARG A 300 -15.81 1.64 20.65
CA ARG A 300 -17.21 1.14 20.84
C ARG A 300 -17.38 -0.38 20.68
N GLY A 301 -16.42 -1.07 20.05
CA GLY A 301 -16.43 -2.53 19.94
C GLY A 301 -16.07 -3.26 21.23
N ASP A 302 -15.47 -2.58 22.21
CA ASP A 302 -14.97 -3.20 23.45
C ASP A 302 -15.23 -2.29 24.67
N PRO A 303 -16.18 -2.67 25.55
CA PRO A 303 -16.52 -1.93 26.76
C PRO A 303 -15.33 -1.68 27.72
N GLU A 304 -14.33 -2.56 27.75
CA GLU A 304 -13.13 -2.36 28.57
C GLU A 304 -12.24 -1.26 27.97
N LEU A 305 -11.99 -1.31 26.67
CA LEU A 305 -11.26 -0.26 25.95
C LEU A 305 -11.93 1.12 26.06
N VAL A 306 -13.27 1.19 26.02
CA VAL A 306 -13.99 2.46 26.25
C VAL A 306 -13.64 3.01 27.63
N ARG A 307 -13.70 2.18 28.68
CA ARG A 307 -13.37 2.61 30.06
C ARG A 307 -11.93 3.06 30.19
N VAL A 308 -10.99 2.39 29.51
CA VAL A 308 -9.57 2.76 29.51
C VAL A 308 -9.38 4.13 28.85
N VAL A 309 -9.91 4.32 27.63
CA VAL A 309 -9.76 5.57 26.87
C VAL A 309 -10.41 6.76 27.59
N GLU A 310 -11.50 6.52 28.32
CA GLU A 310 -12.20 7.54 29.11
C GLU A 310 -11.58 7.77 30.51
N SER A 311 -10.53 7.02 30.88
CA SER A 311 -9.88 7.18 32.16
C SER A 311 -9.07 8.48 32.26
N GLN A 312 -8.95 8.98 33.49
CA GLN A 312 -8.15 10.17 33.78
C GLN A 312 -6.67 9.96 33.39
N SER A 313 -6.13 8.75 33.58
CA SER A 313 -4.73 8.44 33.23
C SER A 313 -4.45 8.63 31.74
N ILE A 314 -5.38 8.24 30.86
CA ILE A 314 -5.21 8.43 29.40
C ILE A 314 -5.39 9.90 29.02
N ALA A 315 -6.34 10.60 29.63
CA ALA A 315 -6.53 12.03 29.39
C ALA A 315 -5.29 12.87 29.78
N GLU A 316 -4.64 12.52 30.89
CA GLU A 316 -3.38 13.11 31.33
C GLU A 316 -2.23 12.78 30.39
N ALA A 317 -2.10 11.52 29.96
CA ALA A 317 -1.07 11.11 29.02
C ALA A 317 -1.21 11.80 27.65
N VAL A 318 -2.43 11.97 27.14
CA VAL A 318 -2.69 12.74 25.92
C VAL A 318 -2.27 14.21 26.07
N ARG A 319 -2.52 14.81 27.24
CA ARG A 319 -2.13 16.20 27.51
C ARG A 319 -0.60 16.34 27.54
N ALA A 320 0.07 15.45 28.26
CA ALA A 320 1.52 15.38 28.33
C ALA A 320 2.14 15.15 26.94
N ALA A 321 1.54 14.28 26.12
CA ALA A 321 1.97 14.05 24.74
C ALA A 321 1.89 15.34 23.91
N LYS A 322 0.78 16.08 23.99
CA LYS A 322 0.63 17.37 23.30
C LYS A 322 1.70 18.38 23.72
N GLU A 323 1.95 18.52 25.01
CA GLU A 323 2.99 19.40 25.54
C GLU A 323 4.39 18.97 25.06
N TRP A 324 4.67 17.66 25.09
CA TRP A 324 5.93 17.10 24.60
C TRP A 324 6.13 17.38 23.12
N PHE A 325 5.15 17.07 22.27
CA PHE A 325 5.24 17.30 20.82
C PHE A 325 5.41 18.77 20.47
N ASN A 326 4.73 19.68 21.19
CA ASN A 326 4.89 21.12 21.00
C ASN A 326 6.29 21.62 21.37
N ALA A 327 6.99 20.93 22.26
CA ALA A 327 8.37 21.24 22.65
C ALA A 327 9.42 20.60 21.73
N GLN A 328 9.04 19.64 20.88
CA GLN A 328 9.97 18.96 19.98
C GLN A 328 10.13 19.70 18.65
N ASP A 329 11.35 19.64 18.13
CA ASP A 329 11.65 19.99 16.75
C ASP A 329 11.35 18.78 15.85
N VAL A 330 10.20 18.81 15.18
CA VAL A 330 9.70 17.70 14.35
C VAL A 330 10.67 17.37 13.21
N THR A 331 11.47 18.34 12.76
CA THR A 331 12.51 18.16 11.72
C THR A 331 13.63 17.20 12.16
N ARG A 332 13.83 17.02 13.47
CA ARG A 332 14.88 16.15 14.03
C ARG A 332 14.41 14.72 14.26
N MET A 333 13.11 14.45 14.12
CA MET A 333 12.55 13.11 14.26
C MET A 333 12.93 12.25 13.06
N SER A 334 13.41 11.05 13.34
CA SER A 334 13.76 10.07 12.31
C SER A 334 12.53 9.29 11.90
N THR A 335 12.50 8.91 10.62
CA THR A 335 11.44 8.09 10.04
C THR A 335 12.09 6.88 9.38
N ILE A 336 11.62 5.69 9.72
CA ILE A 336 12.03 4.46 9.03
C ILE A 336 11.19 4.33 7.77
N LEU A 337 11.84 4.37 6.61
CA LEU A 337 11.19 4.21 5.33
C LEU A 337 10.61 2.80 5.21
N HIS A 338 9.37 2.73 4.75
CA HIS A 338 8.74 1.45 4.46
C HIS A 338 9.46 0.74 3.30
N ASN A 339 9.75 -0.54 3.49
CA ASN A 339 10.15 -1.44 2.42
C ASN A 339 9.25 -2.69 2.43
N PRO A 340 8.59 -3.03 1.31
CA PRO A 340 7.70 -4.19 1.23
C PRO A 340 8.42 -5.54 1.31
N LYS A 341 9.75 -5.56 1.21
CA LYS A 341 10.56 -6.79 1.34
C LYS A 341 11.08 -7.03 2.75
N TRP A 342 10.92 -6.07 3.66
CA TRP A 342 11.44 -6.15 5.02
C TRP A 342 10.48 -6.91 5.92
N GLY A 343 11.03 -7.82 6.71
CA GLY A 343 10.33 -8.43 7.84
C GLY A 343 10.61 -7.71 9.16
N PRO A 344 10.06 -8.22 10.29
CA PRO A 344 10.27 -7.63 11.61
C PRO A 344 11.75 -7.45 12.01
N GLU A 345 12.62 -8.39 11.65
CA GLU A 345 14.07 -8.31 11.92
C GLU A 345 14.72 -7.12 11.21
N ASP A 346 14.34 -6.85 9.96
CA ASP A 346 14.89 -5.73 9.18
C ASP A 346 14.49 -4.38 9.77
N TYR A 347 13.22 -4.23 10.19
CA TYR A 347 12.75 -3.02 10.87
C TYR A 347 13.45 -2.83 12.22
N ALA A 348 13.63 -3.90 12.99
CA ALA A 348 14.37 -3.85 14.26
C ALA A 348 15.83 -3.42 14.02
N PHE A 349 16.48 -3.99 13.01
CA PHE A 349 17.82 -3.59 12.61
C PHE A 349 17.89 -2.11 12.22
N LYS A 350 16.92 -1.60 11.45
CA LYS A 350 16.85 -0.19 11.05
C LYS A 350 16.62 0.74 12.24
N ALA A 351 15.78 0.35 13.19
CA ALA A 351 15.60 1.09 14.42
C ALA A 351 16.90 1.15 15.24
N LEU A 352 17.62 0.04 15.37
CA LEU A 352 18.92 0.00 16.07
C LEU A 352 19.98 0.89 15.41
N GLN A 353 19.94 1.10 14.09
CA GLN A 353 20.85 2.02 13.41
C GLN A 353 20.65 3.48 13.86
N LEU A 354 19.46 3.86 14.33
CA LEU A 354 19.17 5.21 14.80
C LEU A 354 19.84 5.56 16.13
N LEU A 355 20.23 4.55 16.92
CA LEU A 355 21.01 4.75 18.15
C LEU A 355 22.42 5.31 17.86
N GLY A 356 22.97 5.04 16.67
CA GLY A 356 24.28 5.55 16.27
C GLY A 356 25.38 5.23 17.29
N ARG A 357 25.95 6.28 17.89
CA ARG A 357 27.02 6.17 18.91
C ARG A 357 26.50 5.85 20.31
N GLU A 358 25.20 6.01 20.55
CA GLU A 358 24.53 5.73 21.84
C GLU A 358 24.09 4.28 21.96
N ARG A 359 24.58 3.43 21.05
CA ARG A 359 24.24 2.03 20.96
C ARG A 359 24.82 1.27 22.17
N SER A 360 23.96 1.01 23.17
CA SER A 360 24.27 0.29 24.41
C SER A 360 23.37 -0.94 24.63
N LEU A 361 23.78 -1.77 25.59
CA LEU A 361 22.95 -2.82 26.17
C LEU A 361 22.72 -2.51 27.67
N PRO A 362 21.48 -2.66 28.19
CA PRO A 362 20.24 -2.89 27.44
C PRO A 362 19.94 -1.77 26.44
N VAL A 363 19.19 -2.08 25.38
CA VAL A 363 18.80 -1.08 24.37
C VAL A 363 18.01 0.06 25.02
N ASP A 364 18.42 1.30 24.78
CA ASP A 364 17.72 2.49 25.24
C ASP A 364 16.45 2.74 24.41
N LEU A 365 15.32 2.28 24.93
CA LEU A 365 14.02 2.40 24.28
C LEU A 365 13.46 3.81 24.39
N GLU A 366 13.78 4.56 25.46
CA GLU A 366 13.30 5.92 25.65
C GLU A 366 13.91 6.84 24.59
N PHE A 367 15.23 6.76 24.42
CA PHE A 367 15.92 7.48 23.35
C PHE A 367 15.41 7.07 21.97
N LEU A 368 15.23 5.78 21.73
CA LEU A 368 14.78 5.29 20.43
C LEU A 368 13.35 5.75 20.11
N CYS A 369 12.42 5.68 21.06
CA CYS A 369 11.06 6.20 20.92
C CYS A 369 11.09 7.70 20.62
N ALA A 370 11.82 8.49 21.41
CA ALA A 370 11.95 9.93 21.20
C ALA A 370 12.54 10.25 19.81
N ARG A 371 13.59 9.52 19.40
CA ARG A 371 14.24 9.67 18.10
C ARG A 371 13.31 9.34 16.94
N LEU A 372 12.44 8.34 17.11
CA LEU A 372 11.39 7.98 16.16
C LEU A 372 10.14 8.85 16.27
N GLY A 373 10.11 9.83 17.17
CA GLY A 373 8.98 10.74 17.40
C GLY A 373 7.76 10.06 18.01
N CYS A 374 7.96 9.01 18.80
CA CYS A 374 6.92 8.35 19.59
C CYS A 374 6.98 8.89 21.03
N PHE A 375 5.88 9.41 21.53
CA PHE A 375 5.78 9.81 22.93
C PHE A 375 5.64 8.56 23.80
N LEU A 376 6.42 8.46 24.86
CA LEU A 376 6.45 7.30 25.74
C LEU A 376 6.12 7.71 27.17
N GLN A 377 5.16 7.03 27.82
CA GLN A 377 4.81 7.33 29.21
C GLN A 377 4.28 6.09 29.97
N ALA A 378 4.69 5.95 31.23
CA ALA A 378 4.07 5.00 32.14
C ALA A 378 2.63 5.43 32.49
N ALA A 379 1.69 4.49 32.49
CA ALA A 379 0.29 4.72 32.83
C ALA A 379 -0.24 3.68 33.82
N HIS A 380 -1.33 4.04 34.51
CA HIS A 380 -2.13 3.07 35.26
C HIS A 380 -3.14 2.44 34.30
N LEU A 381 -2.80 1.23 33.84
CA LEU A 381 -3.63 0.44 32.95
C LEU A 381 -4.33 -0.68 33.74
N PRO A 382 -5.55 -1.11 33.36
CA PRO A 382 -6.23 -2.20 34.04
C PRO A 382 -5.42 -3.50 34.05
N GLU A 383 -5.79 -4.38 34.97
CA GLU A 383 -5.22 -5.72 35.03
C GLU A 383 -5.44 -6.48 33.72
N GLY A 384 -4.39 -7.14 33.24
CA GLY A 384 -4.40 -7.84 31.95
C GLY A 384 -4.16 -6.95 30.72
N LEU A 385 -3.89 -5.64 30.88
CA LEU A 385 -3.45 -4.77 29.78
C LEU A 385 -2.02 -4.30 30.05
N ASP A 386 -1.11 -4.64 29.14
CA ASP A 386 0.31 -4.33 29.30
C ASP A 386 0.68 -2.99 28.66
N GLY A 387 0.12 -2.71 27.48
CA GLY A 387 0.44 -1.55 26.67
C GLY A 387 -0.77 -0.98 25.94
N LEU A 388 -0.69 0.31 25.63
CA LEU A 388 -1.66 1.01 24.82
C LEU A 388 -0.93 1.90 23.81
N PHE A 389 -1.15 1.62 22.54
CA PHE A 389 -0.75 2.47 21.44
C PHE A 389 -1.92 3.36 21.00
N ILE A 390 -1.68 4.66 20.94
CA ILE A 390 -2.67 5.66 20.51
C ILE A 390 -2.08 6.48 19.38
N GLN A 391 -2.69 6.38 18.21
CA GLN A 391 -2.42 7.26 17.08
C GLN A 391 -3.54 8.29 17.00
N ARG A 392 -3.23 9.54 17.33
CA ARG A 392 -4.18 10.66 17.24
C ARG A 392 -3.91 11.50 16.00
N PRO A 393 -4.86 11.60 15.06
CA PRO A 393 -4.78 12.56 13.96
C PRO A 393 -4.49 13.97 14.47
N GLY A 394 -3.57 14.64 13.81
CA GLY A 394 -3.07 15.97 14.13
C GLY A 394 -1.84 16.01 15.05
N LEU A 395 -1.49 14.90 15.72
CA LEU A 395 -0.20 14.81 16.44
C LEU A 395 0.91 14.32 15.49
N PRO A 396 2.16 14.81 15.63
CA PRO A 396 3.28 14.43 14.74
C PRO A 396 3.80 13.00 14.97
N GLY A 397 3.23 12.27 15.92
CA GLY A 397 3.59 10.89 16.21
C GLY A 397 2.65 10.19 17.18
N PRO A 398 2.83 8.89 17.38
CA PRO A 398 2.00 8.09 18.27
C PRO A 398 2.36 8.29 19.74
N ILE A 399 1.43 7.90 20.61
CA ILE A 399 1.56 7.83 22.06
C ILE A 399 1.64 6.34 22.42
N ILE A 400 2.72 5.95 23.09
CA ILE A 400 2.95 4.62 23.62
C ILE A 400 2.84 4.70 25.13
N LEU A 401 1.90 3.94 25.69
CA LEU A 401 1.73 3.81 27.12
C LEU A 401 2.04 2.39 27.54
N TYR A 402 2.72 2.24 28.67
CA TYR A 402 3.01 0.93 29.27
C TYR A 402 2.53 0.90 30.72
N ASN A 403 2.11 -0.28 31.16
CA ASN A 403 1.58 -0.45 32.49
C ASN A 403 2.69 -0.33 33.53
N ARG A 404 2.57 0.67 34.41
CA ARG A 404 3.57 0.98 35.44
C ARG A 404 3.78 -0.18 36.43
N ALA A 405 2.76 -1.01 36.65
CA ALA A 405 2.79 -2.08 37.64
C ALA A 405 3.60 -3.32 37.19
N GLN A 406 3.97 -3.41 35.91
CA GLN A 406 4.68 -4.56 35.36
C GLN A 406 6.16 -4.59 35.76
N SER A 407 6.80 -5.76 35.62
CA SER A 407 8.25 -5.90 35.81
C SER A 407 9.03 -5.11 34.75
N GLU A 408 10.29 -4.77 35.01
CA GLU A 408 11.10 -3.98 34.06
C GLU A 408 11.32 -4.70 32.72
N SER A 409 11.56 -6.02 32.72
CA SER A 409 11.66 -6.80 31.48
C SER A 409 10.36 -6.75 30.68
N ARG A 410 9.22 -6.84 31.37
CA ARG A 410 7.90 -6.81 30.76
C ARG A 410 7.59 -5.44 30.16
N LYS A 411 7.86 -4.35 30.90
CA LYS A 411 7.75 -2.97 30.40
C LYS A 411 8.58 -2.80 29.12
N ARG A 412 9.84 -3.24 29.14
CA ARG A 412 10.74 -3.13 27.98
C ARG A 412 10.21 -3.88 26.77
N PHE A 413 9.70 -5.10 26.97
CA PHE A 413 9.07 -5.86 25.89
C PHE A 413 7.83 -5.15 25.34
N THR A 414 6.92 -4.69 26.21
CA THR A 414 5.74 -3.94 25.80
C THR A 414 6.12 -2.70 25.00
N ILE A 415 7.07 -1.90 25.47
CA ILE A 415 7.50 -0.69 24.75
C ILE A 415 8.04 -1.05 23.35
N ALA A 416 8.86 -2.10 23.26
CA ALA A 416 9.39 -2.57 21.99
C ALA A 416 8.28 -3.11 21.06
N HIS A 417 7.29 -3.81 21.60
CA HIS A 417 6.13 -4.34 20.88
C HIS A 417 5.28 -3.20 20.29
N GLU A 418 4.90 -2.20 21.11
CA GLU A 418 4.13 -1.04 20.67
C GLU A 418 4.91 -0.18 19.67
N LEU A 419 6.24 -0.09 19.82
CA LEU A 419 7.10 0.55 18.83
C LEU A 419 7.09 -0.21 17.51
N GLY A 420 7.01 -1.55 17.54
CA GLY A 420 6.79 -2.38 16.37
C GLY A 420 5.51 -2.00 15.64
N HIS A 421 4.40 -1.85 16.37
CA HIS A 421 3.14 -1.36 15.79
C HIS A 421 3.25 0.04 15.20
N ALA A 422 4.05 0.91 15.81
CA ALA A 422 4.27 2.25 15.30
C ALA A 422 4.96 2.23 13.93
N ILE A 423 6.07 1.50 13.80
CA ILE A 423 6.95 1.64 12.63
C ILE A 423 6.68 0.63 11.52
N MET A 424 6.05 -0.50 11.84
CA MET A 424 5.83 -1.55 10.84
C MET A 424 4.58 -1.25 10.00
N PRO A 425 4.67 -1.42 8.67
CA PRO A 425 3.59 -1.09 7.74
C PRO A 425 2.38 -1.99 7.98
N GLY A 426 1.18 -1.43 7.90
CA GLY A 426 -0.07 -2.18 8.11
C GLY A 426 -0.47 -2.32 9.59
N HIS A 427 0.46 -2.15 10.53
CA HIS A 427 0.14 -2.13 11.96
C HIS A 427 -0.52 -0.80 12.39
N THR A 428 -0.27 0.29 11.67
CA THR A 428 -0.80 1.65 11.95
C THR A 428 -2.22 1.88 11.43
N ARG A 429 -2.93 0.83 10.99
CA ARG A 429 -4.32 0.97 10.49
C ARG A 429 -5.29 1.42 11.60
N TYR A 430 -4.89 1.26 12.86
CA TYR A 430 -5.71 1.53 14.02
C TYR A 430 -5.31 2.84 14.71
N LEU A 431 -6.30 3.66 15.05
CA LEU A 431 -6.10 4.85 15.88
C LEU A 431 -5.81 4.49 17.35
N LEU A 432 -6.17 3.28 17.74
CA LEU A 432 -6.06 2.76 19.10
C LEU A 432 -5.79 1.27 19.04
N HIS A 433 -4.78 0.81 19.77
CA HIS A 433 -4.46 -0.59 19.94
C HIS A 433 -4.11 -0.86 21.40
N ALA A 434 -4.63 -1.95 21.96
CA ALA A 434 -4.36 -2.39 23.32
C ALA A 434 -3.76 -3.78 23.28
N SER A 435 -2.52 -3.90 23.76
CA SER A 435 -1.78 -5.15 23.73
C SER A 435 -1.88 -5.88 25.06
N ARG A 436 -2.13 -7.18 24.94
CA ARG A 436 -1.80 -8.18 25.95
C ARG A 436 -0.58 -8.90 25.47
N VAL A 437 0.58 -8.52 25.98
CA VAL A 437 1.81 -9.18 25.59
C VAL A 437 1.77 -10.59 26.15
N SER A 438 2.25 -11.60 25.44
CA SER A 438 2.42 -12.93 26.02
C SER A 438 3.89 -13.12 26.41
N GLU A 439 4.16 -13.54 27.66
CA GLU A 439 5.45 -14.22 27.91
C GLU A 439 5.23 -15.72 27.73
N PRO A 440 6.05 -16.42 26.93
CA PRO A 440 7.31 -15.97 26.32
C PRO A 440 7.15 -15.28 24.94
N ALA A 441 8.20 -14.59 24.49
CA ALA A 441 8.35 -13.85 23.23
C ALA A 441 8.29 -14.69 21.93
N GLU A 442 7.73 -15.90 22.00
CA GLU A 442 7.42 -16.73 20.84
C GLU A 442 5.92 -17.06 20.85
N PRO A 443 5.31 -17.33 19.69
CA PRO A 443 3.91 -17.72 19.64
C PRO A 443 3.67 -18.90 20.57
N ARG A 444 2.95 -18.64 21.67
CA ARG A 444 2.37 -19.70 22.52
C ARG A 444 1.61 -20.66 21.60
N ARG A 445 1.60 -21.95 21.93
CA ARG A 445 0.58 -22.83 21.36
C ARG A 445 -0.76 -22.26 21.80
N LEU A 446 -1.48 -21.60 20.89
CA LEU A 446 -2.80 -21.04 21.17
C LEU A 446 -3.69 -22.15 21.69
N ASP A 447 -4.33 -21.89 22.83
CA ASP A 447 -5.34 -22.77 23.39
C ASP A 447 -6.53 -22.82 22.40
N ASP A 448 -7.26 -23.93 22.34
CA ASP A 448 -8.37 -24.07 21.38
C ASP A 448 -9.49 -23.04 21.61
N THR A 449 -9.59 -22.50 22.82
CA THR A 449 -10.42 -21.35 23.21
C THR A 449 -9.95 -20.04 22.57
N GLU A 450 -8.65 -19.75 22.57
CA GLU A 450 -8.07 -18.53 21.98
C GLU A 450 -8.19 -18.54 20.44
N LYS A 451 -8.03 -19.72 19.81
CA LYS A 451 -8.32 -19.90 18.38
C LYS A 451 -9.78 -19.60 18.03
N THR A 452 -10.70 -19.94 18.94
CA THR A 452 -12.13 -19.74 18.76
C THR A 452 -12.52 -18.27 18.90
N VAL A 453 -11.87 -17.51 19.81
CA VAL A 453 -12.08 -16.07 19.97
C VAL A 453 -11.51 -15.30 18.76
N ALA A 454 -10.34 -15.67 18.26
CA ALA A 454 -9.75 -15.11 17.04
C ALA A 454 -10.66 -15.28 15.80
N ALA A 455 -11.48 -16.33 15.75
CA ALA A 455 -12.44 -16.58 14.67
C ALA A 455 -13.70 -15.69 14.70
N THR A 456 -13.97 -14.97 15.79
CA THR A 456 -15.20 -14.15 15.95
C THR A 456 -15.11 -12.76 15.31
N GLY A 457 -13.93 -12.31 14.88
CA GLY A 457 -13.74 -11.08 14.08
C GLY A 457 -14.15 -9.77 14.77
N LEU A 458 -14.52 -9.78 16.04
CA LEU A 458 -14.98 -8.62 16.81
C LEU A 458 -13.85 -7.92 17.60
N LEU A 459 -12.64 -8.49 17.59
CA LEU A 459 -11.44 -7.96 18.23
C LEU A 459 -10.25 -8.04 17.26
N PRO A 460 -9.41 -7.00 17.13
CA PRO A 460 -8.13 -7.11 16.44
C PRO A 460 -7.02 -7.39 17.47
N CYS A 461 -7.05 -8.49 18.21
CA CYS A 461 -6.02 -8.72 19.24
C CYS A 461 -6.00 -10.16 19.76
N VAL A 462 -4.77 -10.68 19.94
CA VAL A 462 -4.36 -12.05 20.26
C VAL A 462 -4.36 -13.01 19.07
N GLY A 463 -3.16 -13.28 18.53
CA GLY A 463 -2.92 -14.33 17.53
C GLY A 463 -3.04 -13.91 16.05
N SER A 464 -3.25 -12.62 15.76
CA SER A 464 -3.15 -12.13 14.38
C SER A 464 -1.69 -12.10 13.91
N GLU A 465 -1.45 -12.15 12.59
CA GLU A 465 -0.10 -12.05 12.02
C GLU A 465 0.63 -10.78 12.49
N TRP A 466 -0.11 -9.69 12.71
CA TRP A 466 0.42 -8.41 13.19
C TRP A 466 0.94 -8.44 14.63
N GLU A 467 0.23 -9.12 15.54
CA GLU A 467 0.70 -9.29 16.94
C GLU A 467 2.00 -10.12 16.96
N ALA A 468 2.00 -11.21 16.19
CA ALA A 468 3.17 -12.08 16.08
C ALA A 468 4.37 -11.34 15.46
N ASP A 469 4.13 -10.46 14.49
CA ASP A 469 5.17 -9.62 13.91
C ASP A 469 5.68 -8.57 14.89
N ALA A 470 4.81 -7.95 15.70
CA ALA A 470 5.20 -7.02 16.76
C ALA A 470 6.04 -7.71 17.85
N ASP A 471 5.67 -8.94 18.26
CA ASP A 471 6.47 -9.75 19.19
C ASP A 471 7.84 -10.11 18.62
N ARG A 472 7.90 -10.53 17.35
CA ARG A 472 9.18 -10.80 16.66
C ARG A 472 10.03 -9.54 16.58
N PHE A 473 9.44 -8.41 16.22
CA PHE A 473 10.11 -7.12 16.19
C PHE A 473 10.71 -6.78 17.56
N ALA A 474 9.92 -6.91 18.63
CA ALA A 474 10.36 -6.65 20.00
C ALA A 474 11.54 -7.56 20.39
N ALA A 475 11.46 -8.85 20.07
CA ALA A 475 12.54 -9.80 20.31
C ALA A 475 13.83 -9.42 19.58
N PHE A 476 13.76 -9.09 18.28
CA PHE A 476 14.93 -8.68 17.49
C PHE A 476 15.50 -7.32 17.91
N LEU A 477 14.64 -6.41 18.38
CA LEU A 477 15.06 -5.10 18.86
C LEU A 477 15.80 -5.23 20.20
N LEU A 478 15.25 -6.02 21.15
CA LEU A 478 15.80 -6.18 22.49
C LEU A 478 16.99 -7.14 22.55
N MET A 479 17.01 -8.16 21.69
CA MET A 479 18.12 -9.12 21.55
C MET A 479 18.67 -9.12 20.12
N PRO A 480 19.45 -8.09 19.72
CA PRO A 480 19.97 -8.00 18.36
C PRO A 480 20.84 -9.20 18.02
N ARG A 481 20.48 -9.95 16.97
CA ARG A 481 21.01 -11.29 16.64
C ARG A 481 22.53 -11.42 16.76
N ARG A 482 23.29 -10.48 16.15
CA ARG A 482 24.76 -10.53 16.17
C ARG A 482 25.33 -10.39 17.59
N TRP A 483 24.79 -9.47 18.36
CA TRP A 483 25.24 -9.19 19.73
C TRP A 483 24.84 -10.29 20.69
N PHE A 484 23.59 -10.75 20.56
CA PHE A 484 23.08 -11.81 21.39
C PHE A 484 23.81 -13.12 21.12
N ALA A 485 24.12 -13.45 19.86
CA ALA A 485 24.94 -14.61 19.52
C ALA A 485 26.36 -14.53 20.11
N GLU A 486 27.00 -13.37 20.07
CA GLU A 486 28.32 -13.16 20.67
C GLU A 486 28.30 -13.34 22.18
N ALA A 487 27.27 -12.81 22.86
CA ALA A 487 27.09 -12.97 24.30
C ALA A 487 26.82 -14.44 24.67
N VAL A 488 25.96 -15.13 23.93
CA VAL A 488 25.67 -16.56 24.11
C VAL A 488 26.93 -17.40 23.95
N TRP A 489 27.77 -17.13 22.95
CA TRP A 489 29.00 -17.90 22.72
C TRP A 489 30.04 -17.76 23.83
N ARG A 490 29.95 -16.71 24.64
CA ARG A 490 30.87 -16.44 25.76
C ARG A 490 30.29 -16.85 27.11
N THR A 491 29.03 -17.25 27.15
CA THR A 491 28.30 -17.51 28.39
C THR A 491 27.87 -18.98 28.44
N PRO A 492 28.26 -19.74 29.47
CA PRO A 492 27.82 -21.13 29.62
C PRO A 492 26.29 -21.24 29.66
N MET A 493 25.73 -22.26 29.01
CA MET A 493 24.30 -22.58 29.10
C MET A 493 23.97 -23.20 30.46
N THR A 494 23.90 -22.33 31.46
CA THR A 494 23.45 -22.60 32.83
C THR A 494 22.38 -21.59 33.22
N LEU A 495 21.62 -21.87 34.28
CA LEU A 495 20.63 -20.91 34.77
C LEU A 495 21.25 -19.57 35.19
N GLU A 496 22.46 -19.58 35.76
CA GLU A 496 23.20 -18.35 36.08
C GLU A 496 23.64 -17.60 34.82
N GLY A 497 24.13 -18.32 33.81
CA GLY A 497 24.47 -17.75 32.51
C GLY A 497 23.26 -17.10 31.81
N LEU A 498 22.10 -17.75 31.86
CA LEU A 498 20.84 -17.21 31.33
C LEU A 498 20.38 -15.96 32.09
N LYS A 499 20.53 -15.93 33.43
CA LYS A 499 20.28 -14.73 34.23
C LYS A 499 21.23 -13.58 33.86
N ALA A 500 22.50 -13.89 33.60
CA ALA A 500 23.48 -12.90 33.15
C ALA A 500 23.13 -12.33 31.77
N LEU A 501 22.76 -13.17 30.80
CA LEU A 501 22.27 -12.73 29.49
C LEU A 501 21.00 -11.89 29.61
N ALA A 502 20.04 -12.31 30.43
CA ALA A 502 18.81 -11.58 30.67
C ALA A 502 19.06 -10.18 31.24
N ALA A 503 20.00 -10.07 32.20
CA ALA A 503 20.40 -8.80 32.78
C ALA A 503 21.13 -7.90 31.76
N GLU A 504 22.04 -8.45 30.96
CA GLU A 504 22.80 -7.70 29.95
C GLU A 504 21.87 -7.08 28.89
N PHE A 505 20.88 -7.84 28.41
CA PHE A 505 19.95 -7.37 27.37
C PHE A 505 18.69 -6.69 27.94
N GLY A 506 18.48 -6.76 29.25
CA GLY A 506 17.30 -6.21 29.92
C GLY A 506 16.01 -6.89 29.48
N VAL A 507 16.00 -8.23 29.44
CA VAL A 507 14.88 -9.09 29.04
C VAL A 507 14.56 -10.11 30.14
N SER A 508 13.48 -10.88 30.02
CA SER A 508 13.19 -11.95 30.97
C SER A 508 14.14 -13.15 30.77
N VAL A 509 14.39 -13.92 31.84
CA VAL A 509 15.24 -15.13 31.77
C VAL A 509 14.66 -16.12 30.77
N THR A 510 13.33 -16.23 30.72
CA THR A 510 12.60 -17.07 29.75
C THR A 510 12.89 -16.64 28.31
N ALA A 511 12.78 -15.33 28.01
CA ALA A 511 13.07 -14.80 26.68
C ALA A 511 14.53 -15.04 26.27
N ALA A 512 15.48 -14.80 27.19
CA ALA A 512 16.90 -15.08 26.95
C ALA A 512 17.16 -16.56 26.68
N ALA A 513 16.56 -17.47 27.45
CA ALA A 513 16.70 -18.92 27.28
C ALA A 513 16.20 -19.39 25.90
N PHE A 514 15.07 -18.86 25.46
CA PHE A 514 14.43 -19.25 24.20
C PHE A 514 15.22 -18.83 22.96
N GLN A 515 15.93 -17.72 23.06
CA GLN A 515 16.85 -17.28 22.01
C GLN A 515 18.21 -17.98 22.11
N ALA A 516 18.73 -18.18 23.33
CA ALA A 516 20.05 -18.77 23.56
C ALA A 516 20.11 -20.23 23.07
N ILE A 517 19.05 -21.02 23.29
CA ILE A 517 18.96 -22.42 22.83
C ILE A 517 19.06 -22.56 21.30
N ARG A 518 18.81 -21.50 20.53
CA ARG A 518 18.91 -21.51 19.05
C ARG A 518 20.33 -21.21 18.55
N LEU A 519 21.20 -20.72 19.43
CA LEU A 519 22.51 -20.17 19.09
C LEU A 519 23.65 -20.91 19.78
N THR A 520 23.36 -21.57 20.91
CA THR A 520 24.31 -22.40 21.64
C THR A 520 24.67 -23.67 20.86
N ARG A 521 25.87 -24.17 21.13
CA ARG A 521 26.36 -25.48 20.68
C ARG A 521 26.47 -26.49 21.84
N GLU A 522 26.11 -26.08 23.05
CA GLU A 522 26.12 -26.98 24.20
C GLU A 522 24.96 -27.98 24.11
N ALA A 523 25.20 -29.22 24.56
CA ALA A 523 24.17 -30.24 24.64
C ALA A 523 23.18 -29.91 25.76
N VAL A 524 22.15 -29.14 25.42
CA VAL A 524 21.15 -28.66 26.37
C VAL A 524 19.73 -28.70 25.79
N ALA A 525 18.74 -28.81 26.67
CA ALA A 525 17.34 -28.57 26.37
C ALA A 525 16.73 -27.53 27.32
N VAL A 526 15.86 -26.67 26.79
CA VAL A 526 15.08 -25.68 27.54
C VAL A 526 13.64 -26.13 27.53
N VAL A 527 13.02 -26.20 28.71
CA VAL A 527 11.60 -26.55 28.89
C VAL A 527 10.93 -25.46 29.72
N TYR A 528 9.79 -24.97 29.26
CA TYR A 528 8.96 -24.01 29.96
C TYR A 528 7.59 -24.61 30.22
N SER A 529 7.18 -24.60 31.48
CA SER A 529 5.93 -25.18 31.94
C SER A 529 5.09 -24.19 32.73
N GLU A 530 3.77 -24.31 32.59
CA GLU A 530 2.75 -23.55 33.31
C GLU A 530 1.81 -24.56 33.98
N GLN A 531 1.61 -24.44 35.29
CA GLN A 531 0.74 -25.34 36.07
C GLN A 531 1.05 -26.83 35.84
N GLY A 532 2.32 -27.17 35.64
CA GLY A 532 2.79 -28.53 35.37
C GLY A 532 2.59 -29.03 33.93
N VAL A 533 2.05 -28.20 33.03
CA VAL A 533 1.91 -28.52 31.60
C VAL A 533 3.04 -27.86 30.82
N VAL A 534 3.71 -28.61 29.94
CA VAL A 534 4.79 -28.09 29.10
C VAL A 534 4.19 -27.25 27.98
N ARG A 535 4.51 -25.95 27.97
CA ARG A 535 4.02 -24.98 26.98
C ARG A 535 5.02 -24.75 25.85
N PHE A 536 6.30 -24.85 26.16
CA PHE A 536 7.38 -24.75 25.18
C PHE A 536 8.50 -25.70 25.57
N GLN A 537 9.11 -26.32 24.57
CA GLN A 537 10.32 -27.11 24.75
C GLN A 537 11.17 -27.03 23.50
N ARG A 538 12.49 -27.01 23.69
CA ARG A 538 13.45 -27.09 22.59
C ARG A 538 14.70 -27.79 23.08
N MET A 539 15.19 -28.71 22.26
CA MET A 539 16.43 -29.46 22.47
C MET A 539 17.42 -29.05 21.38
N THR A 540 18.70 -28.97 21.72
CA THR A 540 19.78 -28.95 20.71
C THR A 540 19.93 -30.34 20.08
N ASP A 541 20.50 -30.39 18.88
CA ASP A 541 20.81 -31.65 18.20
C ASP A 541 21.81 -32.47 19.03
N ASP A 542 22.86 -31.83 19.57
CA ASP A 542 23.83 -32.47 20.48
C ASP A 542 23.17 -33.05 21.75
N PHE A 543 22.15 -32.39 22.31
CA PHE A 543 21.38 -32.95 23.43
C PHE A 543 20.64 -34.21 22.99
N ARG A 544 19.92 -34.12 21.86
CA ARG A 544 19.15 -35.24 21.29
C ARG A 544 20.04 -36.45 21.00
N ASP A 545 21.23 -36.24 20.45
CA ASP A 545 22.18 -37.30 20.16
C ASP A 545 22.67 -38.02 21.42
N ARG A 546 22.83 -37.29 22.52
CA ARG A 546 23.27 -37.86 23.81
C ARG A 546 22.16 -38.57 24.58
N VAL A 547 20.94 -38.04 24.57
CA VAL A 547 19.81 -38.66 25.31
C VAL A 547 19.06 -39.72 24.51
N GLY A 548 19.30 -39.79 23.20
CA GLY A 548 18.71 -40.73 22.27
C GLY A 548 17.91 -40.00 21.17
N PRO A 549 18.08 -40.36 19.88
CA PRO A 549 17.50 -39.62 18.76
C PRO A 549 15.96 -39.60 18.76
N SER A 550 15.35 -40.66 19.29
CA SER A 550 13.89 -40.81 19.43
C SER A 550 13.33 -40.18 20.71
N ALA A 551 14.18 -39.65 21.60
CA ALA A 551 13.72 -39.06 22.85
C ALA A 551 12.98 -37.74 22.59
N SER A 552 11.86 -37.56 23.28
CA SER A 552 11.06 -36.33 23.23
C SER A 552 10.72 -35.89 24.64
N VAL A 553 10.69 -34.58 24.87
CA VAL A 553 10.18 -34.01 26.12
C VAL A 553 8.69 -34.34 26.26
N LEU A 554 8.28 -34.75 27.46
CA LEU A 554 6.89 -35.03 27.83
C LEU A 554 6.04 -33.77 27.78
N ASP A 555 4.73 -33.91 27.57
CA ASP A 555 3.78 -32.78 27.55
C ASP A 555 3.47 -32.23 28.97
N TRP A 556 3.94 -32.90 30.02
CA TRP A 556 3.75 -32.51 31.42
C TRP A 556 5.05 -32.68 32.23
N VAL A 557 5.11 -31.97 33.34
CA VAL A 557 6.22 -32.04 34.31
C VAL A 557 6.08 -33.31 35.15
N GLY A 558 7.05 -34.22 35.08
CA GLY A 558 7.04 -35.46 35.84
C GLY A 558 7.20 -35.25 37.36
N ALA A 559 6.60 -36.11 38.18
CA ALA A 559 6.63 -35.97 39.64
C ALA A 559 8.04 -36.07 40.26
N GLY A 560 9.01 -36.68 39.56
CA GLY A 560 10.40 -36.81 39.99
C GLY A 560 11.32 -35.65 39.59
N THR A 561 10.76 -34.57 39.04
CA THR A 561 11.53 -33.39 38.57
C THR A 561 11.71 -32.37 39.69
N VAL A 562 12.75 -31.53 39.56
CA VAL A 562 12.92 -30.34 40.41
C VAL A 562 11.79 -29.35 40.16
N ALA A 563 11.37 -29.18 38.89
CA ALA A 563 10.27 -28.32 38.51
C ALA A 563 8.95 -28.66 39.21
N ALA A 564 8.60 -29.95 39.35
CA ALA A 564 7.42 -30.38 40.12
C ALA A 564 7.50 -29.96 41.59
N THR A 565 8.69 -30.02 42.18
CA THR A 565 8.93 -29.59 43.56
C THR A 565 8.79 -28.08 43.71
N LEU A 566 9.37 -27.32 42.77
CA LEU A 566 9.29 -25.86 42.76
C LEU A 566 7.87 -25.33 42.51
N LEU A 567 7.08 -26.01 41.67
CA LEU A 567 5.66 -25.68 41.46
C LEU A 567 4.86 -25.77 42.77
N GLN A 568 5.18 -26.71 43.66
CA GLN A 568 4.50 -26.83 44.96
C GLN A 568 4.91 -25.72 45.94
N ALA A 569 6.15 -25.25 45.88
CA ALA A 569 6.63 -24.16 46.72
C ALA A 569 6.00 -22.80 46.36
N ASN A 570 5.62 -22.64 45.09
CA ASN A 570 4.91 -21.47 44.55
C ASN A 570 5.49 -20.11 44.97
N GLN A 571 6.81 -19.98 44.90
CA GLN A 571 7.53 -18.75 45.25
C GLN A 571 8.41 -18.31 44.08
N GLU A 572 8.11 -17.13 43.56
CA GLU A 572 8.82 -16.53 42.43
C GLU A 572 10.31 -16.32 42.74
N GLY A 573 11.17 -16.58 41.75
CA GLY A 573 12.62 -16.43 41.86
C GLY A 573 13.35 -17.61 42.52
N LEU A 574 12.63 -18.60 43.06
CA LEU A 574 13.26 -19.81 43.58
C LEU A 574 13.97 -20.58 42.47
N THR A 575 15.18 -21.02 42.77
CA THR A 575 15.99 -21.85 41.89
C THR A 575 16.47 -23.09 42.62
N GLN A 576 16.48 -24.21 41.92
CA GLN A 576 17.03 -25.45 42.44
C GLN A 576 17.65 -26.25 41.29
N GLU A 577 18.68 -27.01 41.60
CA GLU A 577 19.33 -27.93 40.68
C GLU A 577 19.47 -29.32 41.32
N ALA A 578 19.34 -30.36 40.49
CA ALA A 578 19.57 -31.75 40.90
C ALA A 578 19.79 -32.64 39.68
N VAL A 579 20.38 -33.82 39.92
CA VAL A 579 20.31 -34.93 38.98
C VAL A 579 18.99 -35.67 39.20
N VAL A 580 18.22 -35.85 38.12
CA VAL A 580 16.90 -36.48 38.14
C VAL A 580 16.83 -37.63 37.14
N PRO A 581 15.91 -38.61 37.32
CA PRO A 581 15.69 -39.65 36.32
C PRO A 581 15.31 -39.05 34.97
N ALA A 582 15.97 -39.47 33.89
CA ALA A 582 15.71 -38.94 32.54
C ALA A 582 14.24 -39.15 32.11
N THR A 583 13.63 -40.25 32.57
CA THR A 583 12.23 -40.59 32.35
C THR A 583 11.23 -39.63 32.99
N ALA A 584 11.68 -38.75 33.89
CA ALA A 584 10.84 -37.71 34.48
C ALA A 584 10.56 -36.56 33.50
N TRP A 585 11.42 -36.38 32.49
CA TRP A 585 11.27 -35.33 31.46
C TRP A 585 11.11 -35.89 30.04
N LEU A 586 11.67 -37.07 29.75
CA LEU A 586 11.79 -37.61 28.40
C LEU A 586 11.00 -38.92 28.24
N ASP A 587 10.33 -39.09 27.10
CA ASP A 587 9.83 -40.38 26.65
C ASP A 587 10.97 -41.19 26.00
N ARG A 588 11.14 -42.44 26.43
CA ARG A 588 12.15 -43.41 25.94
C ARG A 588 13.59 -42.86 25.87
N PRO A 589 14.14 -42.25 26.93
CA PRO A 589 15.54 -41.85 26.95
C PRO A 589 16.47 -43.07 26.95
N GLN A 590 17.64 -42.93 26.33
CA GLN A 590 18.72 -43.93 26.37
C GLN A 590 19.66 -43.73 27.56
N VAL A 591 19.58 -42.56 28.21
CA VAL A 591 20.29 -42.24 29.45
C VAL A 591 19.40 -42.48 30.66
N ALA A 592 20.00 -42.86 31.79
CA ALA A 592 19.27 -43.09 33.04
C ALA A 592 18.90 -41.78 33.75
N GLU A 593 19.80 -40.80 33.71
CA GLU A 593 19.73 -39.56 34.48
C GLU A 593 20.07 -38.34 33.63
N ILE A 594 19.53 -37.19 34.01
CA ILE A 594 19.83 -35.88 33.43
C ILE A 594 20.01 -34.88 34.57
N HIS A 595 20.86 -33.88 34.34
CA HIS A 595 20.98 -32.76 35.26
C HIS A 595 19.92 -31.71 34.92
N GLU A 596 19.13 -31.30 35.92
CA GLU A 596 18.06 -30.32 35.82
C GLU A 596 18.42 -29.08 36.66
N GLN A 597 18.33 -27.89 36.06
CA GLN A 597 18.30 -26.61 36.76
C GLN A 597 16.96 -25.92 36.49
N SER A 598 16.20 -25.60 37.53
CA SER A 598 14.84 -25.06 37.38
C SER A 598 14.67 -23.74 38.14
N LEU A 599 13.91 -22.81 37.56
CA LEU A 599 13.61 -21.47 38.07
C LEU A 599 12.10 -21.23 38.02
N VAL A 600 11.51 -20.80 39.14
CA VAL A 600 10.16 -20.24 39.16
C VAL A 600 10.19 -18.83 38.59
N THR A 601 9.65 -18.62 37.38
CA THR A 601 9.69 -17.33 36.69
C THR A 601 8.51 -16.42 37.06
N HIS A 602 7.38 -17.03 37.42
CA HIS A 602 6.19 -16.35 37.95
C HIS A 602 5.35 -17.38 38.71
N THR A 603 4.31 -16.94 39.44
CA THR A 603 3.33 -17.83 40.09
C THR A 603 2.86 -18.90 39.10
N ASP A 604 3.05 -20.18 39.44
CA ASP A 604 2.77 -21.37 38.62
C ASP A 604 3.59 -21.58 37.32
N HIS A 605 4.65 -20.80 37.07
CA HIS A 605 5.49 -20.90 35.88
C HIS A 605 6.91 -21.31 36.21
N VAL A 606 7.44 -22.31 35.50
CA VAL A 606 8.81 -22.82 35.70
C VAL A 606 9.56 -22.92 34.39
N LEU A 607 10.76 -22.37 34.37
CA LEU A 607 11.77 -22.56 33.33
C LEU A 607 12.77 -23.60 33.81
N SER A 608 12.95 -24.66 33.03
CA SER A 608 13.86 -25.78 33.33
C SER A 608 14.92 -25.90 32.24
N LEU A 609 16.16 -26.10 32.66
CA LEU A 609 17.31 -26.35 31.80
C LEU A 609 17.80 -27.77 32.06
N LEU A 610 17.86 -28.57 31.00
CA LEU A 610 18.25 -29.97 31.07
C LEU A 610 19.58 -30.17 30.34
N THR A 611 20.55 -30.77 31.01
CA THR A 611 21.84 -31.15 30.43
C THR A 611 22.11 -32.63 30.67
N PRO A 612 22.68 -33.39 29.72
CA PRO A 612 23.03 -34.78 29.92
C PRO A 612 24.05 -34.89 31.06
N VAL A 613 23.91 -35.87 31.93
CA VAL A 613 24.98 -36.21 32.88
C VAL A 613 26.15 -36.74 32.05
N GLY A 614 27.32 -36.11 32.16
CA GLY A 614 28.49 -36.55 31.41
C GLY A 614 28.92 -37.96 31.84
N GLU A 615 29.30 -38.80 30.87
CA GLU A 615 30.37 -39.76 31.10
C GLU A 615 31.67 -38.95 31.00
N GLU A 616 32.46 -38.90 32.09
CA GLU A 616 33.78 -38.25 32.12
C GLU A 616 34.73 -38.75 31.02
#